data_AF-A0A1F4QPS6-F1
#
_entry.id   AF-A0A1F4QPS6-F1
#
_cell.length_a   1.000
_cell.length_b   1.000
_cell.length_c   1.000
_cell.angle_alpha   90.00
_cell.angle_beta   90.00
_cell.angle_gamma   90.00
#
_symmetry.space_group_name_H-M   'P 1'
#
loop_
_entity.id
_entity.type
_entity.pdbx_description
1 polymer ?
#
loop_
_entity_poly.entity_id
_entity_poly.type
_entity_poly.pdbx_seq_one_letter_code
_entity_poly.pdbx_strand_id
1 'polypeptide(L)'
;MKPLYTLLIFTSTIIISGCIPQRGTDQSKQLDARQMYDNARYEYERELVLFRELQHAQGDAAITLDKKIKDEVLLKNEQYNDEHQKQWFGKRWLQSNKHENYPFIQYKKHLDSYIQQLEDARDKLYWKSEGVGYLIIQLIKELEQIRRYIITSNSYQREHHMIEQQKLQAKIEYQEKKNNKKDQKKK
;
A
#
# COMPACT_ATOMS: atom_id res chain seq x y z
N MET A 1 -67.08 -10.55 -28.64
CA MET A 1 -66.12 -11.28 -27.78
C MET A 1 -64.71 -10.88 -28.15
N LYS A 2 -63.95 -10.29 -27.21
CA LYS A 2 -62.48 -10.34 -27.08
C LYS A 2 -62.01 -9.19 -26.16
N PRO A 3 -61.85 -9.46 -24.85
CA PRO A 3 -60.86 -8.75 -24.07
C PRO A 3 -60.09 -9.76 -23.22
N LEU A 4 -59.22 -10.56 -23.83
CA LEU A 4 -58.35 -11.50 -23.10
C LEU A 4 -56.89 -11.48 -23.57
N TYR A 5 -56.57 -10.77 -24.66
CA TYR A 5 -55.22 -10.75 -25.23
C TYR A 5 -54.39 -9.51 -24.85
N THR A 6 -55.02 -8.47 -24.28
CA THR A 6 -54.32 -7.23 -23.90
C THR A 6 -53.68 -7.28 -22.51
N LEU A 7 -54.01 -8.27 -21.67
CA LEU A 7 -53.50 -8.33 -20.29
C LEU A 7 -52.20 -9.16 -20.14
N LEU A 8 -51.79 -9.91 -21.17
CA LEU A 8 -50.59 -10.77 -21.13
C LEU A 8 -49.31 -10.08 -21.64
N ILE A 9 -49.43 -8.93 -22.29
CA ILE A 9 -48.27 -8.17 -22.78
C ILE A 9 -47.74 -7.19 -21.72
N PHE A 10 -48.55 -6.86 -20.70
CA PHE A 10 -48.14 -5.92 -19.65
C PHE A 10 -47.42 -6.56 -18.45
N THR A 11 -47.49 -7.88 -18.30
CA THR A 11 -46.79 -8.62 -17.23
C THR A 11 -45.45 -9.19 -17.69
N SER A 12 -45.16 -9.22 -18.99
CA SER A 12 -43.88 -9.71 -19.52
C SER A 12 -42.81 -8.61 -19.67
N THR A 13 -43.17 -7.33 -19.62
CA THR A 13 -42.21 -6.20 -19.69
C THR A 13 -41.66 -5.75 -18.34
N ILE A 14 -42.28 -6.15 -17.22
CA ILE A 14 -41.83 -5.72 -15.87
C ILE A 14 -40.70 -6.62 -15.31
N ILE A 15 -40.42 -7.77 -15.94
CA ILE A 15 -39.38 -8.70 -15.45
C ILE A 15 -37.98 -8.39 -16.03
N ILE A 16 -37.86 -7.55 -17.08
CA ILE A 16 -36.56 -7.29 -17.75
C ILE A 16 -35.80 -6.10 -17.12
N SER A 17 -36.44 -5.28 -16.30
CA SER A 17 -35.81 -4.10 -15.70
C SER A 17 -34.85 -4.39 -14.53
N GLY A 18 -34.73 -5.66 -14.11
CA GLY A 18 -33.82 -6.07 -13.02
C GLY A 18 -32.45 -6.60 -13.47
N CYS A 19 -32.17 -6.68 -14.77
CA CYS A 19 -30.94 -7.29 -15.30
C CYS A 19 -30.32 -6.47 -16.45
N ILE A 20 -30.32 -5.15 -16.35
CA ILE A 20 -29.39 -4.33 -17.13
C ILE A 20 -28.13 -4.19 -16.27
N PRO A 21 -27.04 -4.93 -16.54
CA PRO A 21 -25.78 -4.67 -15.86
C PRO A 21 -25.41 -3.22 -16.12
N GLN A 22 -25.08 -2.48 -15.06
CA GLN A 22 -24.57 -1.12 -15.13
C GLN A 22 -23.22 -1.13 -15.86
N ARG A 23 -23.24 -1.27 -17.20
CA ARG A 23 -22.04 -1.36 -18.04
C ARG A 23 -21.12 -0.15 -17.84
N GLY A 24 -21.69 1.02 -17.54
CA GLY A 24 -20.94 2.22 -17.19
C GLY A 24 -20.15 2.10 -15.88
N THR A 25 -20.68 1.42 -14.86
CA THR A 25 -19.97 1.24 -13.58
C THR A 25 -18.92 0.15 -13.65
N ASP A 26 -19.14 -0.89 -14.45
CA ASP A 26 -18.14 -1.96 -14.59
C ASP A 26 -16.95 -1.51 -15.45
N GLN A 27 -17.20 -0.70 -16.50
CA GLN A 27 -16.13 -0.11 -17.29
C GLN A 27 -15.33 0.93 -16.49
N SER A 28 -15.97 1.76 -15.66
CA SER A 28 -15.26 2.71 -14.81
C SER A 28 -14.40 1.99 -13.77
N LYS A 29 -14.93 0.96 -13.09
CA LYS A 29 -14.14 0.15 -12.15
C LYS A 29 -12.96 -0.55 -12.81
N GLN A 30 -13.13 -1.05 -14.04
CA GLN A 30 -12.02 -1.63 -14.80
C GLN A 30 -10.94 -0.60 -15.13
N LEU A 31 -11.33 0.62 -15.50
CA LEU A 31 -10.40 1.71 -15.76
C LEU A 31 -9.67 2.13 -14.49
N ASP A 32 -10.39 2.33 -13.39
CA ASP A 32 -9.81 2.70 -12.09
C ASP A 32 -8.81 1.64 -11.61
N ALA A 33 -9.19 0.36 -11.70
CA ALA A 33 -8.30 -0.74 -11.34
C ALA A 33 -7.07 -0.82 -12.26
N ARG A 34 -7.24 -0.52 -13.55
CA ARG A 34 -6.13 -0.48 -14.50
C ARG A 34 -5.17 0.66 -14.19
N GLN A 35 -5.68 1.85 -13.91
CA GLN A 35 -4.86 2.99 -13.49
C GLN A 35 -4.10 2.68 -12.20
N MET A 36 -4.76 2.05 -11.22
CA MET A 36 -4.10 1.64 -9.98
C MET A 36 -2.97 0.63 -10.24
N TYR A 37 -3.21 -0.35 -11.11
CA TYR A 37 -2.19 -1.31 -11.55
C TYR A 37 -1.01 -0.62 -12.25
N ASP A 38 -1.28 0.24 -13.23
CA ASP A 38 -0.24 0.91 -14.01
C ASP A 38 0.59 1.86 -13.12
N ASN A 39 -0.05 2.59 -12.20
CA ASN A 39 0.63 3.46 -11.24
C ASN A 39 1.52 2.66 -10.29
N ALA A 40 1.01 1.59 -9.68
CA ALA A 40 1.80 0.77 -8.76
C ALA A 40 2.97 0.08 -9.48
N ARG A 41 2.74 -0.39 -10.71
CA ARG A 41 3.79 -0.99 -11.53
C ARG A 41 4.89 0.02 -11.87
N TYR A 42 4.52 1.24 -12.25
CA TYR A 42 5.48 2.30 -12.54
C TYR A 42 6.27 2.70 -11.29
N GLU A 43 5.57 2.85 -10.15
CA GLU A 43 6.17 3.23 -8.88
C GLU A 43 7.28 2.26 -8.43
N TYR A 44 7.09 0.96 -8.62
CA TYR A 44 8.03 -0.09 -8.20
C TYR A 44 8.79 -0.76 -9.35
N GLU A 45 8.79 -0.17 -10.55
CA GLU A 45 9.35 -0.81 -11.75
C GLU A 45 10.82 -1.23 -11.54
N ARG A 46 11.62 -0.34 -10.95
CA ARG A 46 13.06 -0.58 -10.73
C ARG A 46 13.30 -1.69 -9.73
N GLU A 47 12.61 -1.68 -8.60
CA GLU A 47 12.75 -2.71 -7.57
C GLU A 47 12.25 -4.06 -8.06
N LEU A 48 11.18 -4.10 -8.84
CA LEU A 48 10.70 -5.33 -9.47
C LEU A 48 11.75 -5.93 -10.40
N VAL A 49 12.42 -5.12 -11.21
CA VAL A 49 13.51 -5.57 -12.09
C VAL A 49 14.70 -6.07 -11.26
N LEU A 50 15.21 -5.24 -10.34
CA LEU A 50 16.35 -5.59 -9.49
C LEU A 50 16.10 -6.85 -8.66
N PHE A 51 14.89 -7.02 -8.13
CA PHE A 51 14.54 -8.16 -7.31
C PHE A 51 14.43 -9.45 -8.13
N ARG A 52 13.87 -9.40 -9.35
CA ARG A 52 13.88 -10.55 -10.27
C ARG A 52 15.31 -10.96 -10.64
N GLU A 53 16.19 -10.00 -10.91
CA GLU A 53 17.61 -10.27 -11.15
C GLU A 53 18.28 -10.90 -9.92
N LEU A 54 17.98 -10.38 -8.72
CA LEU A 54 18.53 -10.88 -7.46
C LEU A 54 18.14 -12.35 -7.21
N GLN A 55 16.91 -12.75 -7.54
CA GLN A 55 16.43 -14.13 -7.37
C GLN A 55 17.27 -15.16 -8.15
N HIS A 56 17.95 -14.74 -9.21
CA HIS A 56 18.78 -15.61 -10.06
C HIS A 56 20.28 -15.37 -9.89
N ALA A 57 20.68 -14.35 -9.14
CA ALA A 57 22.07 -13.98 -8.95
C ALA A 57 22.78 -14.85 -7.91
N GLN A 58 24.09 -15.04 -8.08
CA GLN A 58 24.95 -15.75 -7.13
C GLN A 58 26.26 -14.97 -6.92
N GLY A 59 26.92 -15.23 -5.78
CA GLY A 59 28.20 -14.61 -5.44
C GLY A 59 28.13 -13.07 -5.41
N ASP A 60 29.16 -12.43 -5.98
CA ASP A 60 29.32 -10.96 -5.94
C ASP A 60 28.19 -10.20 -6.65
N ALA A 61 27.56 -10.81 -7.66
CA ALA A 61 26.41 -10.22 -8.34
C ALA A 61 25.21 -10.07 -7.40
N ALA A 62 24.95 -11.09 -6.55
CA ALA A 62 23.87 -11.05 -5.58
C ALA A 62 24.11 -9.97 -4.51
N ILE A 63 25.35 -9.83 -4.05
CA ILE A 63 25.75 -8.78 -3.09
C ILE A 63 25.54 -7.39 -3.70
N THR A 64 25.90 -7.21 -4.97
CA THR A 64 25.73 -5.94 -5.69
C THR A 64 24.26 -5.58 -5.88
N LEU A 65 23.42 -6.55 -6.24
CA LEU A 65 21.98 -6.35 -6.42
C LEU A 65 21.28 -6.09 -5.08
N ASP A 66 21.65 -6.80 -4.01
CA ASP A 66 21.17 -6.53 -2.65
C ASP A 66 21.46 -5.09 -2.22
N LYS A 67 22.67 -4.60 -2.51
CA LYS A 67 23.02 -3.20 -2.27
C LYS A 67 22.17 -2.24 -3.08
N LYS A 68 22.00 -2.48 -4.39
CA LYS A 68 21.18 -1.61 -5.27
C LYS A 68 19.73 -1.50 -4.81
N ILE A 69 19.12 -2.61 -4.38
CA ILE A 69 17.74 -2.57 -3.86
C ILE A 69 17.67 -1.70 -2.59
N LYS A 70 18.66 -1.82 -1.70
CA LYS A 70 18.73 -0.98 -0.50
C LYS A 70 18.95 0.49 -0.83
N ASP A 71 19.79 0.80 -1.82
CA ASP A 71 20.03 2.16 -2.28
C ASP A 71 18.74 2.78 -2.88
N GLU A 72 17.94 2.00 -3.61
CA GLU A 72 16.64 2.45 -4.14
C GLU A 72 15.63 2.78 -3.01
N VAL A 73 15.59 1.94 -1.96
CA VAL A 73 14.77 2.22 -0.76
C VAL A 73 15.18 3.54 -0.10
N LEU A 74 16.48 3.79 0.03
CA LEU A 74 17.00 5.05 0.59
C LEU A 74 16.64 6.25 -0.29
N LEU A 75 16.79 6.12 -1.61
CA LEU A 75 16.45 7.16 -2.57
C LEU A 75 14.97 7.54 -2.52
N LYS A 76 14.06 6.55 -2.48
CA LYS A 76 12.62 6.81 -2.33
C LYS A 76 12.28 7.51 -1.02
N ASN A 77 12.98 7.17 0.06
CA ASN A 77 12.80 7.86 1.34
C ASN A 77 13.25 9.34 1.26
N GLU A 78 14.34 9.62 0.57
CA GLU A 78 14.78 11.00 0.30
C GLU A 78 13.76 11.77 -0.54
N GLN A 79 13.27 11.16 -1.63
CA GLN A 79 12.23 11.76 -2.48
C GLN A 79 10.96 12.09 -1.68
N TYR A 80 10.49 11.14 -0.87
CA TYR A 80 9.34 11.37 0.01
C TYR A 80 9.58 12.55 0.95
N ASN A 81 10.75 12.59 1.58
CA ASN A 81 11.10 13.66 2.51
C ASN A 81 11.14 15.01 1.81
N ASP A 82 11.72 15.08 0.61
CA ASP A 82 11.79 16.29 -0.20
C ASP A 82 10.40 16.80 -0.63
N GLU A 83 9.50 15.89 -1.03
CA GLU A 83 8.12 16.23 -1.34
C GLU A 83 7.39 16.81 -0.13
N HIS A 84 7.57 16.22 1.05
CA HIS A 84 6.98 16.72 2.29
C HIS A 84 7.59 18.06 2.72
N GLN A 85 8.89 18.28 2.51
CA GLN A 85 9.56 19.56 2.79
C GLN A 85 8.98 20.73 1.99
N LYS A 86 8.59 20.47 0.74
CA LYS A 86 8.04 21.49 -0.17
C LYS A 86 6.63 21.95 0.20
N GLN A 87 5.94 21.22 1.08
CA GLN A 87 4.61 21.63 1.57
C GLN A 87 4.70 22.77 2.59
N TRP A 88 3.64 23.59 2.70
CA TRP A 88 3.62 24.81 3.52
C TRP A 88 3.96 24.59 5.01
N PHE A 89 3.80 23.37 5.52
CA PHE A 89 4.19 22.95 6.88
C PHE A 89 5.35 21.95 6.94
N GLY A 90 6.02 21.66 5.81
CA GLY A 90 6.99 20.59 5.66
C GLY A 90 8.14 20.61 6.68
N LYS A 91 8.72 21.79 6.91
CA LYS A 91 9.81 21.96 7.89
C LYS A 91 9.37 21.66 9.33
N ARG A 92 8.14 22.03 9.70
CA ARG A 92 7.59 21.78 11.04
C ARG A 92 7.19 20.32 11.19
N TRP A 93 6.67 19.70 10.13
CA TRP A 93 6.35 18.29 10.08
C TRP A 93 7.61 17.43 10.28
N LEU A 94 8.68 17.64 9.51
CA LEU A 94 9.95 16.92 9.67
C LEU A 94 10.61 17.11 11.04
N GLN A 95 10.51 18.30 11.63
CA GLN A 95 11.02 18.54 12.97
C GLN A 95 10.22 17.79 14.04
N SER A 96 8.90 17.71 13.90
CA SER A 96 8.03 16.92 14.78
C SER A 96 8.13 15.42 14.51
N ASN A 97 8.52 15.00 13.31
CA ASN A 97 8.66 13.61 12.88
C ASN A 97 10.11 13.12 12.76
N LYS A 98 11.03 13.66 13.57
CA LYS A 98 12.41 13.11 13.70
C LYS A 98 12.45 11.60 13.98
N HIS A 99 11.36 11.04 14.50
CA HIS A 99 11.17 9.63 14.82
C HIS A 99 10.58 8.78 13.68
N GLU A 100 10.26 9.36 12.51
CA GLU A 100 9.71 8.63 11.35
C GLU A 100 10.66 8.55 10.15
N ASN A 101 11.88 9.10 10.23
CA ASN A 101 12.88 8.97 9.17
C ASN A 101 13.61 7.61 9.25
N TYR A 102 12.84 6.53 9.21
CA TYR A 102 13.32 5.15 9.16
C TYR A 102 13.01 4.60 7.76
N PRO A 103 13.95 4.72 6.81
CA PRO A 103 13.70 4.44 5.39
C PRO A 103 13.04 3.10 5.12
N PHE A 104 13.49 2.02 5.77
CA PHE A 104 13.00 0.68 5.50
C PHE A 104 11.61 0.44 6.12
N ILE A 105 11.36 1.00 7.30
CA ILE A 105 10.03 0.98 7.93
C ILE A 105 9.04 1.78 7.09
N GLN A 106 9.45 2.95 6.61
CA GLN A 106 8.63 3.81 5.78
C GLN A 106 8.34 3.14 4.43
N TYR A 107 9.36 2.63 3.75
CA TYR A 107 9.21 1.89 2.51
C TYR A 107 8.22 0.72 2.66
N LYS A 108 8.32 -0.06 3.74
CA LYS A 108 7.32 -1.10 4.05
C LYS A 108 5.90 -0.53 4.16
N LYS A 109 5.71 0.58 4.89
CA LYS A 109 4.37 1.21 5.03
C LYS A 109 3.80 1.62 3.67
N HIS A 110 4.63 2.21 2.80
CA HIS A 110 4.22 2.59 1.44
C HIS A 110 3.84 1.35 0.62
N LEU A 111 4.65 0.31 0.68
CA LEU A 111 4.41 -0.93 -0.05
C LEU A 111 3.14 -1.65 0.45
N ASP A 112 2.90 -1.69 1.77
CA ASP A 112 1.64 -2.18 2.35
C ASP A 112 0.43 -1.38 1.84
N SER A 113 0.53 -0.05 1.77
CA SER A 113 -0.55 0.81 1.29
C SER A 113 -0.88 0.54 -0.18
N TYR A 114 0.14 0.39 -1.03
CA TYR A 114 -0.06 0.05 -2.44
C TYR A 114 -0.67 -1.32 -2.63
N ILE A 115 -0.21 -2.34 -1.88
CA ILE A 115 -0.83 -3.67 -1.91
C ILE A 115 -2.31 -3.58 -1.54
N GLN A 116 -2.66 -2.89 -0.45
CA GLN A 116 -4.05 -2.74 -0.03
C GLN A 116 -4.90 -2.02 -1.10
N GLN A 117 -4.38 -0.93 -1.68
CA GLN A 117 -5.09 -0.20 -2.73
C GLN A 117 -5.34 -1.06 -3.98
N LEU A 118 -4.37 -1.91 -4.35
CA LEU A 118 -4.52 -2.87 -5.43
C LEU A 118 -5.55 -3.95 -5.10
N GLU A 119 -5.55 -4.48 -3.89
CA GLU A 119 -6.56 -5.43 -3.41
C GLU A 119 -7.97 -4.83 -3.46
N ASP A 120 -8.13 -3.61 -2.93
CA ASP A 120 -9.40 -2.87 -2.95
C ASP A 120 -9.88 -2.59 -4.37
N ALA A 121 -8.96 -2.25 -5.28
CA ALA A 121 -9.27 -2.03 -6.69
C ALA A 121 -9.72 -3.31 -7.39
N ARG A 122 -9.02 -4.44 -7.14
CA ARG A 122 -9.39 -5.76 -7.65
C ARG A 122 -10.73 -6.22 -7.10
N ASP A 123 -11.00 -6.01 -5.82
CA ASP A 123 -12.19 -6.52 -5.17
C ASP A 123 -13.48 -5.85 -5.65
N LYS A 124 -13.35 -4.66 -6.25
CA LYS A 124 -14.44 -3.96 -6.95
C LYS A 124 -14.72 -4.51 -8.35
N LEU A 125 -13.82 -5.31 -8.94
CA LEU A 125 -14.01 -5.88 -10.27
C LEU A 125 -15.02 -7.04 -10.26
N TYR A 126 -15.78 -7.15 -11.34
CA TYR A 126 -16.65 -8.30 -11.58
C TYR A 126 -15.81 -9.58 -11.79
N TRP A 127 -14.83 -9.52 -12.70
CA TRP A 127 -13.87 -10.61 -12.96
C TRP A 127 -12.58 -10.39 -12.17
N LYS A 128 -12.50 -10.96 -10.96
CA LYS A 128 -11.36 -10.74 -10.05
C LYS A 128 -10.09 -11.50 -10.44
N SER A 129 -10.24 -12.61 -11.16
CA SER A 129 -9.14 -13.51 -11.53
C SER A 129 -8.81 -13.49 -13.03
N GLU A 130 -9.41 -12.59 -13.80
CA GLU A 130 -9.21 -12.47 -15.25
C GLU A 130 -8.88 -11.03 -15.64
N GLY A 131 -8.32 -10.84 -16.83
CA GLY A 131 -7.97 -9.51 -17.35
C GLY A 131 -7.12 -8.69 -16.36
N VAL A 132 -7.59 -7.48 -16.03
CA VAL A 132 -6.92 -6.59 -15.07
C VAL A 132 -6.84 -7.18 -13.67
N GLY A 133 -7.85 -7.97 -13.24
CA GLY A 133 -7.83 -8.63 -11.94
C GLY A 133 -6.67 -9.62 -11.80
N TYR A 134 -6.38 -10.38 -12.86
CA TYR A 134 -5.22 -11.28 -12.90
C TYR A 134 -3.88 -10.51 -12.83
N LEU A 135 -3.75 -9.42 -13.58
CA LEU A 135 -2.56 -8.58 -13.57
C LEU A 135 -2.28 -8.01 -12.18
N ILE A 136 -3.33 -7.56 -11.49
CA ILE A 136 -3.24 -7.08 -10.10
C ILE A 136 -2.79 -8.19 -9.16
N ILE A 137 -3.34 -9.41 -9.27
CA ILE A 137 -2.93 -10.55 -8.45
C ILE A 137 -1.44 -10.85 -8.64
N GLN A 138 -0.95 -10.82 -9.89
CA GLN A 138 0.47 -11.04 -10.16
C GLN A 138 1.34 -9.95 -9.53
N LEU A 139 0.97 -8.68 -9.71
CA LEU A 139 1.73 -7.56 -9.15
C LEU A 139 1.76 -7.61 -7.61
N ILE A 140 0.63 -7.89 -6.96
CA ILE A 140 0.59 -8.06 -5.50
C ILE A 140 1.56 -9.14 -5.04
N LYS A 141 1.62 -10.28 -5.72
CA LYS A 141 2.56 -11.36 -5.38
C LYS A 141 4.01 -10.91 -5.49
N GLU A 142 4.37 -10.15 -6.51
CA GLU A 142 5.74 -9.65 -6.68
C GLU A 142 6.09 -8.61 -5.60
N LEU A 143 5.18 -7.67 -5.32
CA LEU A 143 5.34 -6.68 -4.25
C LEU A 143 5.45 -7.35 -2.88
N GLU A 144 4.67 -8.40 -2.62
CA GLU A 144 4.78 -9.20 -1.40
C GLU A 144 6.16 -9.87 -1.25
N GLN A 145 6.75 -10.34 -2.33
CA GLN A 145 8.09 -10.95 -2.27
C GLN A 145 9.14 -9.90 -1.92
N ILE A 146 9.08 -8.72 -2.55
CA ILE A 146 9.94 -7.57 -2.19
C ILE A 146 9.73 -7.20 -0.73
N ARG A 147 8.48 -7.09 -0.29
CA ARG A 147 8.13 -6.82 1.12
C ARG A 147 8.81 -7.79 2.06
N ARG A 148 8.66 -9.10 1.81
CA ARG A 148 9.23 -10.16 2.65
C ARG A 148 10.75 -10.06 2.70
N TYR A 149 11.38 -9.76 1.57
CA TYR A 149 12.82 -9.54 1.50
C TYR A 149 13.27 -8.30 2.29
N ILE A 150 12.54 -7.19 2.20
CA ILE A 150 12.88 -5.97 2.95
C ILE A 150 12.73 -6.19 4.46
N ILE A 151 11.65 -6.82 4.92
CA ILE A 151 11.43 -7.02 6.37
C ILE A 151 12.42 -8.00 6.99
N THR A 152 13.00 -8.93 6.21
CA THR A 152 14.03 -9.84 6.71
C THR A 152 15.43 -9.20 6.67
N SER A 153 15.58 -8.02 6.07
CA SER A 153 16.86 -7.33 6.02
C SER A 153 17.31 -6.82 7.39
N ASN A 154 18.63 -6.85 7.62
CA ASN A 154 19.24 -6.30 8.84
C ASN A 154 18.97 -4.79 9.01
N SER A 155 18.78 -4.05 7.92
CA SER A 155 18.44 -2.63 7.99
C SER A 155 17.06 -2.43 8.58
N TYR A 156 16.05 -3.15 8.08
CA TYR A 156 14.70 -3.09 8.63
C TYR A 156 14.65 -3.53 10.10
N GLN A 157 15.31 -4.63 10.46
CA GLN A 157 15.31 -5.15 11.84
C GLN A 157 15.92 -4.16 12.83
N ARG A 158 17.01 -3.47 12.44
CA ARG A 158 17.62 -2.42 13.25
C ARG A 158 16.67 -1.24 13.45
N GLU A 159 16.02 -0.76 12.39
CA GLU A 159 15.06 0.34 12.48
C GLU A 159 13.86 -0.03 13.35
N HIS A 160 13.30 -1.22 13.15
CA HIS A 160 12.21 -1.74 13.96
C HIS A 160 12.57 -1.79 15.44
N HIS A 161 13.76 -2.29 15.78
CA HIS A 161 14.25 -2.31 17.15
C HIS A 161 14.38 -0.90 17.75
N MET A 162 14.94 0.06 17.01
CA MET A 162 15.07 1.45 17.47
C MET A 162 13.70 2.09 17.77
N ILE A 163 12.71 1.85 16.91
CA ILE A 163 11.33 2.34 17.12
C ILE A 163 10.73 1.75 18.40
N GLU A 164 10.87 0.44 18.62
CA GLU A 164 10.30 -0.22 19.80
C GLU A 164 10.96 0.28 21.10
N GLN A 165 12.28 0.49 21.10
CA GLN A 165 12.98 1.09 22.23
C GLN A 165 12.48 2.52 22.53
N GLN A 166 12.29 3.34 21.49
CA GLN A 166 11.75 4.69 21.64
C GLN A 166 10.33 4.69 22.21
N LYS A 167 9.45 3.79 21.74
CA LYS A 167 8.09 3.63 22.28
C LYS A 167 8.11 3.23 23.75
N LEU A 168 9.02 2.33 24.13
CA LEU A 168 9.18 1.91 25.53
C LEU A 168 9.62 3.07 26.41
N GLN A 169 10.63 3.82 25.98
CA GLN A 169 11.12 5.00 26.71
C GLN A 169 10.02 6.06 26.87
N ALA A 170 9.27 6.37 25.81
CA ALA A 170 8.16 7.31 25.89
C ALA A 170 7.05 6.88 26.86
N LYS A 171 6.77 5.57 26.95
CA LYS A 171 5.81 5.02 27.93
C LYS A 171 6.31 5.19 29.36
N ILE A 172 7.61 4.94 29.60
CA ILE A 172 8.24 5.12 30.92
C ILE A 172 8.16 6.59 31.33
N GLU A 173 8.62 7.52 30.47
CA GLU A 173 8.58 8.95 30.75
C GLU A 173 7.15 9.47 31.02
N TYR A 174 6.16 8.94 30.30
CA TYR A 174 4.77 9.29 30.53
C TYR A 174 4.28 8.81 31.90
N GLN A 175 4.64 7.60 32.32
CA GLN A 175 4.29 7.06 33.64
C GLN A 175 4.96 7.86 34.76
N GLU A 176 6.24 8.20 34.62
CA GLU A 176 6.97 9.04 35.58
C GLU A 176 6.35 10.43 35.72
N LYS A 177 6.04 11.11 34.60
CA LYS A 177 5.34 12.40 34.61
C LYS A 177 3.97 12.32 35.28
N LYS A 178 3.24 11.21 35.09
CA LYS A 178 1.93 10.99 35.71
C LYS A 178 2.05 10.77 37.21
N ASN A 179 3.07 10.03 37.67
CA ASN A 179 3.32 9.78 39.09
C ASN A 179 3.77 11.06 39.80
N ASN A 180 4.71 11.81 39.22
CA ASN A 180 5.17 13.10 39.76
C ASN A 180 4.02 14.12 39.90
N LYS A 181 3.08 14.17 38.95
CA LYS A 181 1.88 15.02 39.05
C LYS A 181 0.90 14.58 40.15
N LYS A 182 0.83 13.28 40.47
CA LYS A 182 0.00 12.79 41.59
C LYS A 182 0.63 13.13 42.93
N ASP A 183 1.94 13.03 43.04
CA ASP A 183 2.67 13.31 44.28
C ASP A 183 2.71 14.82 44.59
N GLN A 184 2.72 15.68 43.56
CA GLN A 184 2.55 17.13 43.71
C GLN A 184 1.13 17.56 44.11
N LYS A 185 0.09 16.76 43.83
CA LYS A 185 -1.30 17.06 44.25
C LYS A 185 -1.62 16.57 45.68
N LYS A 186 -0.73 15.77 46.28
CA LYS A 186 -0.86 15.24 47.64
C LYS A 186 -0.08 16.06 48.68
N LYS A 187 0.72 17.03 48.24
CA LYS A 187 1.35 18.05 49.07
C LYS A 187 0.53 19.33 48.98
#